data_AF-A0AAV5HP57-F1
#
_entry.id   AF-A0AAV5HP57-F1
#
_cell.length_a   1.000
_cell.length_b   1.000
_cell.length_c   1.000
_cell.angle_alpha   90.00
_cell.angle_beta   90.00
_cell.angle_gamma   90.00
#
_symmetry.space_group_name_H-M   'P 1'
#
loop_
_entity.id
_entity.type
_entity.pdbx_description
1 polymer ?
#
loop_
_entity_poly.entity_id
_entity_poly.type
_entity_poly.pdbx_seq_one_letter_code
_entity_poly.pdbx_strand_id
1 'polypeptide(L)'
;MNNYPFGSNSPRSFSAYPRGDIDIESGTIRRARKSRNSPYHPIRMLKSLASHLHYYYKLHPFLVFFSSLSFGVTILIILSLYENHYTVLRNYQRTDMGFNDNPYAKLKNLVMVAGHAVYTSSSCGKVDEEDSWFLMPYQKHSGQAATFLTHIREGIDIVAKDDEALLLFSGGETRKEAGPHSEAQSYWSVAESKGWFGEFICCLKCLQF
;
A
#
# COMPACT_ATOMS: atom_id res chain seq x y z
N MET A 1 -20.73 41.27 68.78
CA MET A 1 -20.94 40.23 69.82
C MET A 1 -20.76 38.88 69.18
N ASN A 2 -20.00 38.01 69.84
CA ASN A 2 -19.65 36.65 69.45
C ASN A 2 -20.85 35.80 69.05
N ASN A 3 -20.63 34.79 68.20
CA ASN A 3 -20.97 33.38 68.49
C ASN A 3 -20.39 32.44 67.41
N TYR A 4 -19.42 31.60 67.79
CA TYR A 4 -19.19 30.24 67.27
C TYR A 4 -20.29 29.29 67.84
N PRO A 5 -20.41 27.98 67.52
CA PRO A 5 -19.57 27.09 66.67
C PRO A 5 -20.40 26.14 65.75
N PHE A 6 -19.70 25.24 65.04
CA PHE A 6 -20.05 23.88 64.56
C PHE A 6 -19.29 23.72 63.23
N GLY A 7 -18.31 22.83 63.00
CA GLY A 7 -17.98 21.55 63.60
C GLY A 7 -17.77 20.58 62.44
N SER A 8 -16.52 20.35 62.01
CA SER A 8 -16.15 19.28 61.08
C SER A 8 -14.63 19.05 61.11
N ASN A 9 -14.14 18.56 62.25
CA ASN A 9 -12.81 17.96 62.32
C ASN A 9 -12.90 16.51 61.84
N SER A 10 -12.50 16.22 60.61
CA SER A 10 -12.22 14.84 60.20
C SER A 10 -10.93 14.37 60.92
N PRO A 11 -10.90 13.20 61.59
CA PRO A 11 -9.72 12.77 62.32
C PRO A 11 -8.57 12.48 61.35
N ARG A 12 -7.37 12.99 61.64
CA ARG A 12 -6.14 12.57 60.95
C ARG A 12 -6.00 11.06 61.11
N SER A 13 -5.85 10.35 59.98
CA SER A 13 -5.61 8.92 59.96
C SER A 13 -4.37 8.57 60.79
N PHE A 14 -4.56 7.72 61.79
CA PHE A 14 -3.51 7.20 62.64
C PHE A 14 -2.47 6.45 61.79
N SER A 15 -1.19 6.82 61.90
CA SER A 15 -0.08 6.11 61.27
C SER A 15 0.15 4.78 61.98
N ALA A 16 -0.58 3.73 61.60
CA ALA A 16 -0.28 2.38 62.04
C ALA A 16 1.11 1.96 61.50
N TYR A 17 1.95 1.47 62.42
CA TYR A 17 3.32 0.94 62.33
C TYR A 17 3.99 0.79 60.94
N PRO A 18 5.27 1.17 60.78
CA PRO A 18 6.00 1.02 59.52
C PRO A 18 6.03 -0.45 59.08
N ARG A 19 5.50 -0.73 57.88
CA ARG A 19 5.53 -2.05 57.24
C ARG A 19 6.98 -2.47 56.97
N GLY A 20 7.54 -3.26 57.87
CA GLY A 20 8.76 -4.02 57.65
C GLY A 20 8.52 -5.42 58.19
N ASP A 21 8.84 -6.44 57.40
CA ASP A 21 8.70 -7.83 57.83
C ASP A 21 9.71 -8.08 58.97
N ILE A 22 9.20 -8.28 60.19
CA ILE A 22 10.00 -8.55 61.38
C ILE A 22 10.23 -10.06 61.45
N ASP A 23 11.47 -10.46 61.30
CA ASP A 23 11.89 -11.86 61.43
C ASP A 23 12.08 -12.16 62.93
N ILE A 24 11.13 -12.90 63.53
CA ILE A 24 10.97 -13.04 65.00
C ILE A 24 12.13 -13.82 65.64
N GLU A 25 12.91 -14.58 64.86
CA GLU A 25 14.01 -15.38 65.37
C GLU A 25 15.32 -14.59 65.57
N SER A 26 15.49 -13.43 64.91
CA SER A 26 16.79 -12.72 64.89
C SER A 26 16.77 -11.27 65.42
N GLY A 27 15.61 -10.75 65.86
CA GLY A 27 15.51 -9.50 66.64
C GLY A 27 16.05 -8.23 65.97
N THR A 28 16.29 -8.22 64.65
CA THR A 28 16.90 -7.09 63.94
C THR A 28 16.04 -6.61 62.77
N ILE A 29 15.73 -5.32 62.76
CA ILE A 29 14.94 -4.68 61.69
C ILE A 29 15.83 -4.52 60.45
N ARG A 30 15.59 -5.33 59.41
CA ARG A 30 16.28 -5.20 58.12
C ARG A 30 15.68 -4.02 57.34
N ARG A 31 16.48 -2.97 57.13
CA ARG A 31 16.12 -1.87 56.21
C ARG A 31 15.98 -2.43 54.79
N ALA A 32 14.81 -2.25 54.17
CA ALA A 32 14.59 -2.60 52.77
C ALA A 32 15.67 -1.94 51.88
N ARG A 33 16.42 -2.76 51.14
CA ARG A 33 17.45 -2.28 50.22
C ARG A 33 16.76 -1.58 49.06
N LYS A 34 16.88 -0.25 49.01
CA LYS A 34 16.38 0.59 47.92
C LYS A 34 16.94 0.08 46.58
N SER A 35 16.07 -0.37 45.67
CA SER A 35 16.46 -0.73 44.30
C SER A 35 17.13 0.48 43.65
N ARG A 36 18.41 0.32 43.31
CA ARG A 36 19.22 1.37 42.66
C ARG A 36 19.14 1.10 41.15
N ASN A 37 18.13 1.67 40.49
CA ASN A 37 18.05 1.69 39.03
C ASN A 37 19.27 2.47 38.48
N SER A 38 20.28 1.71 38.06
CA SER A 38 21.47 2.20 37.38
C SER A 38 21.20 2.20 35.87
N PRO A 39 21.44 3.31 35.15
CA PRO A 39 21.17 3.42 33.71
C PRO A 39 22.15 2.62 32.83
N TYR A 40 23.01 1.78 33.42
CA TYR A 40 24.13 1.12 32.75
C TYR A 40 23.82 -0.29 32.22
N HIS A 41 22.57 -0.77 32.31
CA HIS A 41 22.20 -2.11 31.82
C HIS A 41 22.25 -2.28 30.28
N PRO A 42 21.81 -1.33 29.43
CA PRO A 42 21.87 -1.52 27.97
C PRO A 42 23.31 -1.50 27.45
N ILE A 43 24.18 -0.66 28.04
CA ILE A 43 25.60 -0.54 27.65
C ILE A 43 26.38 -1.82 27.98
N ARG A 44 26.05 -2.49 29.09
CA ARG A 44 26.67 -3.77 29.48
C ARG A 44 26.26 -4.91 28.54
N MET A 45 25.01 -4.91 28.07
CA MET A 45 24.53 -5.89 27.08
C MET A 45 25.15 -5.68 25.69
N LEU A 46 25.33 -4.42 25.26
CA LEU A 46 26.03 -4.10 24.00
C LEU A 46 27.46 -4.65 23.96
N LYS A 47 28.20 -4.57 25.08
CA LYS A 47 29.57 -5.09 25.15
C LYS A 47 29.64 -6.62 25.00
N SER A 48 28.67 -7.34 25.56
CA SER A 48 28.55 -8.79 25.44
C SER A 48 28.21 -9.23 24.01
N LEU A 49 27.32 -8.49 23.35
CA LEU A 49 26.99 -8.72 21.95
C LEU A 49 28.15 -8.39 21.02
N ALA A 50 28.90 -7.31 21.30
CA ALA A 50 30.08 -6.95 20.52
C ALA A 50 31.16 -8.03 20.57
N SER A 51 31.38 -8.68 21.72
CA SER A 51 32.32 -9.81 21.80
C SER A 51 31.84 -11.05 21.03
N HIS A 52 30.53 -11.31 21.01
CA HIS A 52 29.95 -12.44 20.27
C HIS A 52 29.97 -12.20 18.76
N LEU A 53 29.70 -10.97 18.33
CA LEU A 53 29.87 -10.53 16.95
C LEU A 53 31.34 -10.60 16.53
N HIS A 54 32.26 -10.08 17.32
CA HIS A 54 33.69 -10.15 17.03
C HIS A 54 34.19 -11.60 16.87
N TYR A 55 33.68 -12.53 17.69
CA TYR A 55 33.96 -13.96 17.55
C TYR A 55 33.39 -14.55 16.24
N TYR A 56 32.16 -14.20 15.89
CA TYR A 56 31.50 -14.64 14.66
C TYR A 56 32.20 -14.13 13.39
N TYR A 57 32.63 -12.85 13.39
CA TYR A 57 33.43 -12.25 12.32
C TYR A 57 34.81 -12.91 12.16
N LYS A 58 35.40 -13.38 13.26
CA LYS A 58 36.71 -14.07 13.25
C LYS A 58 36.62 -15.50 12.72
N LEU A 59 35.52 -16.22 12.99
CA LEU A 59 35.33 -17.60 12.53
C LEU A 59 34.91 -17.70 11.05
N HIS A 60 34.07 -16.77 10.58
CA HIS A 60 33.48 -16.86 9.24
C HIS A 60 33.55 -15.53 8.49
N PRO A 61 34.74 -15.07 8.09
CA PRO A 61 34.91 -13.81 7.35
C PRO A 61 34.14 -13.79 6.04
N PHE A 62 34.02 -14.92 5.35
CA PHE A 62 33.28 -15.04 4.10
C PHE A 62 31.75 -14.93 4.28
N LEU A 63 31.17 -15.55 5.32
CA LEU A 63 29.71 -15.49 5.55
C LEU A 63 29.25 -14.06 5.87
N VAL A 64 30.05 -13.33 6.63
CA VAL A 64 29.83 -11.90 6.91
C VAL A 64 29.95 -11.06 5.64
N PHE A 65 30.94 -11.36 4.79
CA PHE A 65 31.11 -10.66 3.52
C PHE A 65 29.92 -10.88 2.58
N PHE A 66 29.42 -12.11 2.45
CA PHE A 66 28.24 -12.40 1.62
C PHE A 66 26.96 -11.77 2.18
N SER A 67 26.77 -11.77 3.50
CA SER A 67 25.58 -11.14 4.11
C SER A 67 25.60 -9.62 3.97
N SER A 68 26.76 -8.99 4.13
CA SER A 68 26.91 -7.54 3.92
C SER A 68 26.77 -7.15 2.46
N LEU A 69 27.32 -7.95 1.53
CA LEU A 69 27.15 -7.75 0.10
C LEU A 69 25.68 -7.87 -0.33
N SER A 70 24.97 -8.90 0.17
CA SER A 70 23.53 -9.07 -0.09
C SER A 70 22.74 -7.87 0.41
N PHE A 71 23.02 -7.39 1.63
CA PHE A 71 22.35 -6.22 2.19
C PHE A 71 22.65 -4.94 1.37
N GLY A 72 23.91 -4.76 0.96
CA GLY A 72 24.32 -3.66 0.09
C GLY A 72 23.58 -3.68 -1.26
N VAL A 73 23.50 -4.82 -1.92
CA VAL A 73 22.75 -4.98 -3.19
C VAL A 73 21.27 -4.68 -3.00
N THR A 74 20.64 -5.13 -1.91
CA THR A 74 19.22 -4.82 -1.64
C THR A 74 18.98 -3.33 -1.45
N ILE A 75 19.88 -2.62 -0.76
CA ILE A 75 19.80 -1.15 -0.61
C ILE A 75 19.97 -0.46 -1.95
N LEU A 76 20.93 -0.90 -2.77
CA LEU A 76 21.14 -0.34 -4.11
C LEU A 76 19.92 -0.53 -5.02
N ILE A 77 19.26 -1.69 -4.95
CA ILE A 77 18.02 -1.95 -5.70
C ILE A 77 16.90 -1.02 -5.20
N ILE A 78 16.72 -0.89 -3.89
CA ILE A 78 15.69 0.01 -3.32
C ILE A 78 15.96 1.46 -3.72
N LEU A 79 17.21 1.93 -3.62
CA LEU A 79 17.59 3.28 -4.04
C LEU A 79 17.39 3.47 -5.53
N SER A 80 17.68 2.47 -6.37
CA SER A 80 17.43 2.52 -7.81
C SER A 80 15.93 2.60 -8.14
N LEU A 81 15.09 1.82 -7.47
CA LEU A 81 13.64 1.89 -7.63
C LEU A 81 13.07 3.23 -7.15
N TYR A 82 13.60 3.75 -6.05
CA TYR A 82 13.23 5.06 -5.51
C TYR A 82 13.67 6.18 -6.45
N GLU A 83 14.93 6.23 -6.86
CA GLU A 83 15.47 7.18 -7.84
C GLU A 83 14.69 7.13 -9.17
N ASN A 84 14.28 5.93 -9.61
CA ASN A 84 13.47 5.78 -10.82
C ASN A 84 12.08 6.42 -10.64
N HIS A 85 11.41 6.20 -9.52
CA HIS A 85 10.13 6.88 -9.22
C HIS A 85 10.27 8.40 -9.20
N TYR A 86 11.30 8.94 -8.54
CA TYR A 86 11.52 10.40 -8.49
C TYR A 86 11.97 10.99 -9.83
N THR A 87 12.77 10.25 -10.60
CA THR A 87 13.23 10.69 -11.93
C THR A 87 12.08 10.70 -12.93
N VAL A 88 11.17 9.72 -12.88
CA VAL A 88 9.93 9.73 -13.69
C VAL A 88 9.06 10.93 -13.34
N LEU A 89 8.83 11.21 -12.06
CA LEU A 89 8.06 12.39 -11.60
C LEU A 89 8.70 13.73 -11.99
N ARG A 90 10.02 13.88 -11.80
CA ARG A 90 10.78 15.08 -12.18
C ARG A 90 10.84 15.28 -13.69
N ASN A 91 10.98 14.20 -14.45
CA ASN A 91 10.97 14.27 -15.91
C ASN A 91 9.60 14.69 -16.42
N TYR A 92 8.51 14.19 -15.81
CA TYR A 92 7.14 14.63 -16.10
C TYR A 92 6.96 16.14 -15.86
N GLN A 93 7.47 16.65 -14.74
CA GLN A 93 7.37 18.08 -14.38
C GLN A 93 8.30 18.98 -15.20
N ARG A 94 9.44 18.47 -15.68
CA ARG A 94 10.38 19.22 -16.53
C ARG A 94 9.90 19.27 -17.99
N THR A 95 9.17 18.26 -18.47
CA THR A 95 8.48 18.32 -19.77
C THR A 95 7.29 19.28 -19.76
N ASP A 96 6.67 19.49 -18.61
CA ASP A 96 5.48 20.36 -18.46
C ASP A 96 5.80 21.86 -18.59
N MET A 97 7.04 22.29 -18.27
CA MET A 97 7.45 23.70 -18.39
C MET A 97 8.06 24.07 -19.77
N GLY A 98 8.10 23.14 -20.72
CA GLY A 98 8.82 23.30 -21.99
C GLY A 98 8.02 23.04 -23.28
N PHE A 99 6.76 22.63 -23.21
CA PHE A 99 5.95 22.31 -24.39
C PHE A 99 4.58 23.00 -24.32
N ASN A 100 4.46 24.14 -25.00
CA ASN A 100 3.16 24.72 -25.34
C ASN A 100 2.47 23.99 -26.51
N ASP A 101 3.10 22.93 -27.06
CA ASP A 101 2.49 22.08 -28.08
C ASP A 101 1.95 20.82 -27.41
N ASN A 102 0.78 20.93 -26.79
CA ASN A 102 0.02 19.75 -26.37
C ASN A 102 -0.36 18.96 -27.65
N PRO A 103 0.15 17.73 -27.86
CA PRO A 103 -0.16 16.94 -29.07
C PRO A 103 -1.65 16.59 -29.17
N TYR A 104 -2.41 16.82 -28.10
CA TYR A 104 -3.85 16.60 -28.00
C TYR A 104 -4.65 17.90 -27.91
N ALA A 105 -4.08 19.05 -28.31
CA ALA A 105 -4.76 20.35 -28.25
C ALA A 105 -6.10 20.38 -29.02
N LYS A 106 -6.29 19.48 -29.99
CA LYS A 106 -7.54 19.31 -30.74
C LYS A 106 -8.61 18.55 -29.95
N LEU A 107 -8.24 17.71 -28.99
CA LEU A 107 -9.19 16.89 -28.23
C LEU A 107 -9.93 17.76 -27.21
N LYS A 108 -11.26 17.83 -27.32
CA LYS A 108 -12.14 18.63 -26.44
C LYS A 108 -13.14 17.77 -25.68
N ASN A 109 -13.45 16.58 -26.21
CA ASN A 109 -14.46 15.70 -25.66
C ASN A 109 -13.81 14.43 -25.09
N LEU A 110 -14.36 13.92 -23.98
CA LEU A 110 -13.91 12.67 -23.36
C LEU A 110 -15.07 11.69 -23.35
N VAL A 111 -14.89 10.56 -24.00
CA VAL A 111 -15.81 9.42 -23.93
C VAL A 111 -15.20 8.40 -22.99
N MET A 112 -15.80 8.25 -21.81
CA MET A 112 -15.32 7.31 -20.80
C MET A 112 -16.18 6.06 -20.78
N VAL A 113 -15.55 4.90 -20.91
CA VAL A 113 -16.16 3.58 -20.77
C VAL A 113 -15.74 3.01 -19.41
N ALA A 114 -16.66 3.02 -18.45
CA ALA A 114 -16.42 2.44 -17.13
C ALA A 114 -16.45 0.91 -17.18
N GLY A 115 -15.43 0.29 -16.60
CA GLY A 115 -15.31 -1.13 -16.37
C GLY A 115 -16.26 -1.61 -15.29
N HIS A 116 -16.75 -2.84 -15.45
CA HIS A 116 -17.63 -3.50 -14.47
C HIS A 116 -17.32 -4.99 -14.29
N ALA A 117 -16.47 -5.55 -15.14
CA ALA A 117 -15.99 -6.93 -15.09
C ALA A 117 -14.64 -7.00 -15.78
N VAL A 118 -13.88 -8.06 -15.50
CA VAL A 118 -12.61 -8.33 -16.15
C VAL A 118 -12.81 -9.47 -17.14
N TYR A 119 -12.51 -9.25 -18.42
CA TYR A 119 -12.41 -10.34 -19.39
C TYR A 119 -11.19 -11.21 -19.05
N THR A 120 -11.43 -12.49 -18.79
CA THR A 120 -10.38 -13.45 -18.44
C THR A 120 -10.17 -14.40 -19.61
N SER A 121 -9.06 -14.23 -20.33
CA SER A 121 -8.72 -15.02 -21.52
C SER A 121 -8.29 -16.47 -21.21
N SER A 122 -8.23 -16.85 -19.93
CA SER A 122 -7.73 -18.15 -19.46
C SER A 122 -8.50 -19.36 -20.01
N SER A 123 -9.72 -19.17 -20.52
CA SER A 123 -10.54 -20.22 -21.11
C SER A 123 -10.42 -20.37 -22.63
N CYS A 124 -9.72 -19.47 -23.35
CA CYS A 124 -9.87 -19.32 -24.81
C CYS A 124 -11.34 -19.17 -25.25
N GLY A 125 -12.23 -18.79 -24.33
CA GLY A 125 -13.67 -18.69 -24.53
C GLY A 125 -14.04 -17.48 -25.37
N LYS A 126 -15.24 -17.50 -25.94
CA LYS A 126 -15.70 -16.37 -26.75
C LYS A 126 -16.07 -15.22 -25.83
N VAL A 127 -15.76 -14.00 -26.25
CA VAL A 127 -16.00 -12.78 -25.46
C VAL A 127 -17.49 -12.52 -25.17
N ASP A 128 -18.40 -13.18 -25.89
CA ASP A 128 -19.86 -13.12 -25.71
C ASP A 128 -20.38 -14.12 -24.68
N GLU A 129 -19.54 -15.02 -24.19
CA GLU A 129 -19.90 -16.03 -23.17
C GLU A 129 -19.56 -15.52 -21.77
N GLU A 130 -20.50 -15.66 -20.83
CA GLU A 130 -20.34 -15.20 -19.44
C GLU A 130 -19.17 -15.85 -18.70
N ASP A 131 -18.84 -17.10 -19.04
CA ASP A 131 -17.74 -17.85 -18.43
C ASP A 131 -16.35 -17.32 -18.83
N SER A 132 -16.28 -16.47 -19.87
CA SER A 132 -15.07 -15.77 -20.28
C SER A 132 -14.82 -14.48 -19.49
N TRP A 133 -15.74 -14.11 -18.59
CA TRP A 133 -15.64 -12.92 -17.77
C TRP A 133 -15.59 -13.29 -16.29
N PHE A 134 -14.77 -12.57 -15.54
CA PHE A 134 -14.83 -12.63 -14.09
C PHE A 134 -16.07 -11.88 -13.59
N LEU A 135 -17.12 -12.64 -13.26
CA LEU A 135 -18.41 -12.12 -12.79
C LEU A 135 -18.66 -12.42 -11.32
N MET A 136 -19.10 -11.41 -10.57
CA MET A 136 -19.64 -11.62 -9.22
C MET A 136 -20.97 -12.37 -9.24
N PRO A 137 -21.36 -13.04 -8.15
CA PRO A 137 -22.63 -13.76 -8.07
C PRO A 137 -23.86 -12.93 -8.50
N TYR A 138 -23.89 -11.62 -8.20
CA TYR A 138 -24.98 -10.73 -8.61
C TYR A 138 -24.93 -10.31 -10.09
N GLN A 139 -23.78 -10.47 -10.76
CA GLN A 139 -23.59 -10.19 -12.19
C GLN A 139 -23.82 -11.44 -13.05
N LYS A 140 -23.95 -12.62 -12.42
CA LYS A 140 -24.16 -13.90 -13.12
C LYS A 140 -25.62 -14.03 -13.55
N HIS A 141 -25.96 -13.38 -14.64
CA HIS A 141 -27.22 -13.58 -15.34
C HIS A 141 -26.96 -13.64 -16.84
N SER A 142 -27.87 -14.30 -17.56
CA SER A 142 -27.76 -14.44 -19.01
C SER A 142 -27.77 -13.07 -19.70
N GLY A 143 -26.89 -12.88 -20.68
CA GLY A 143 -26.74 -11.66 -21.46
C GLY A 143 -25.81 -10.61 -20.84
N GLN A 144 -25.18 -10.89 -19.70
CA GLN A 144 -24.32 -9.90 -19.06
C GLN A 144 -23.04 -9.63 -19.86
N ALA A 145 -22.42 -10.68 -20.42
CA ALA A 145 -21.26 -10.52 -21.31
C ALA A 145 -21.61 -9.66 -22.54
N ALA A 146 -22.78 -9.89 -23.15
CA ALA A 146 -23.26 -9.10 -24.27
C ALA A 146 -23.47 -7.61 -23.91
N THR A 147 -23.89 -7.33 -22.67
CA THR A 147 -24.01 -5.95 -22.17
C THR A 147 -22.65 -5.25 -22.11
N PHE A 148 -21.60 -5.93 -21.62
CA PHE A 148 -20.24 -5.36 -21.60
C PHE A 148 -19.69 -5.12 -23.00
N LEU A 149 -19.90 -6.07 -23.92
CA LEU A 149 -19.51 -5.89 -25.33
C LEU A 149 -20.20 -4.70 -25.97
N THR A 150 -21.50 -4.53 -25.71
CA THR A 150 -22.28 -3.39 -26.21
C THR A 150 -21.75 -2.08 -25.63
N HIS A 151 -21.45 -2.03 -24.33
CA HIS A 151 -20.89 -0.85 -23.67
C HIS A 151 -19.53 -0.43 -24.25
N ILE A 152 -18.62 -1.40 -24.47
CA ILE A 152 -17.33 -1.16 -25.12
C ILE A 152 -17.54 -0.62 -26.53
N ARG A 153 -18.39 -1.28 -27.31
CA ARG A 153 -18.66 -0.92 -28.70
C ARG A 153 -19.27 0.46 -28.83
N GLU A 154 -20.25 0.80 -27.99
CA GLU A 154 -20.91 2.10 -28.04
C GLU A 154 -19.93 3.24 -27.76
N GLY A 155 -19.04 3.07 -26.77
CA GLY A 155 -17.97 4.05 -26.51
C GLY A 155 -17.06 4.28 -27.70
N ILE A 156 -16.68 3.20 -28.40
CA ILE A 156 -15.87 3.29 -29.63
C ILE A 156 -16.65 3.95 -30.76
N ASP A 157 -17.91 3.56 -30.97
CA ASP A 157 -18.77 4.10 -32.02
C ASP A 157 -19.09 5.59 -31.81
N ILE A 158 -19.10 6.08 -30.56
CA ILE A 158 -19.21 7.51 -30.25
C ILE A 158 -17.92 8.24 -30.65
N VAL A 159 -16.76 7.75 -30.24
CA VAL A 159 -15.46 8.39 -30.57
C VAL A 159 -15.17 8.32 -32.07
N ALA A 160 -15.57 7.26 -32.75
CA ALA A 160 -15.40 7.13 -34.20
C ALA A 160 -16.17 8.21 -35.00
N LYS A 161 -17.18 8.86 -34.39
CA LYS A 161 -17.98 9.93 -35.00
C LYS A 161 -17.48 11.34 -34.65
N ASP A 162 -16.54 11.47 -33.71
CA ASP A 162 -16.03 12.74 -33.19
C ASP A 162 -14.50 12.76 -33.19
N ASP A 163 -13.92 13.51 -34.13
CA ASP A 163 -12.47 13.64 -34.31
C ASP A 163 -11.78 14.54 -33.27
N GLU A 164 -12.57 15.15 -32.37
CA GLU A 164 -12.12 15.87 -31.18
C GLU A 164 -12.34 15.06 -29.89
N ALA A 165 -12.80 13.81 -29.99
CA ALA A 165 -13.02 12.95 -28.83
C ALA A 165 -11.84 12.03 -28.50
N LEU A 166 -11.60 11.86 -27.20
CA LEU A 166 -10.70 10.86 -26.63
C LEU A 166 -11.51 9.71 -26.04
N LEU A 167 -11.18 8.47 -26.40
CA LEU A 167 -11.70 7.28 -25.71
C LEU A 167 -10.86 6.97 -24.47
N LEU A 168 -11.52 6.77 -23.34
CA LEU A 168 -10.91 6.33 -22.09
C LEU A 168 -11.65 5.11 -21.53
N PHE A 169 -11.00 3.95 -21.56
CA PHE A 169 -11.42 2.83 -20.72
C PHE A 169 -10.96 3.08 -19.29
N SER A 170 -11.90 3.09 -18.35
CA SER A 170 -11.65 3.40 -16.93
C SER A 170 -11.99 2.20 -16.07
N GLY A 171 -11.06 1.77 -15.22
CA GLY A 171 -11.26 0.62 -14.33
C GLY A 171 -9.93 0.00 -13.89
N GLY A 172 -9.77 -0.16 -12.58
CA GLY A 172 -8.54 -0.66 -11.95
C GLY A 172 -8.53 -2.17 -11.76
N GLU A 173 -7.46 -2.68 -11.13
CA GLU A 173 -7.40 -4.05 -10.60
C GLU A 173 -8.20 -4.12 -9.30
N THR A 174 -9.51 -4.35 -9.41
CA THR A 174 -10.41 -4.33 -8.25
C THR A 174 -10.47 -5.66 -7.51
N ARG A 175 -9.99 -6.76 -8.12
CA ARG A 175 -10.18 -8.13 -7.61
C ARG A 175 -8.94 -9.00 -7.85
N LYS A 176 -8.48 -9.66 -6.79
CA LYS A 176 -7.31 -10.57 -6.86
C LYS A 176 -7.64 -11.84 -7.63
N GLU A 177 -8.89 -12.28 -7.56
CA GLU A 177 -9.39 -13.51 -8.16
C GLU A 177 -9.52 -13.41 -9.69
N ALA A 178 -9.59 -12.18 -10.23
CA ALA A 178 -9.62 -11.92 -11.67
C ALA A 178 -8.22 -11.98 -12.32
N GLY A 179 -7.15 -12.09 -11.51
CA GLY A 179 -5.77 -12.06 -11.96
C GLY A 179 -5.20 -10.63 -12.05
N PRO A 180 -3.95 -10.48 -12.54
CA PRO A 180 -3.25 -9.20 -12.66
C PRO A 180 -3.71 -8.43 -13.91
N HIS A 181 -5.02 -8.20 -14.01
CA HIS A 181 -5.66 -7.50 -15.11
C HIS A 181 -6.65 -6.48 -14.58
N SER A 182 -6.51 -5.23 -15.03
CA SER A 182 -7.50 -4.20 -14.74
C SER A 182 -8.73 -4.35 -15.63
N GLU A 183 -9.87 -3.85 -15.16
CA GLU A 183 -11.10 -3.84 -15.95
C GLU A 183 -10.89 -3.07 -17.27
N ALA A 184 -10.20 -1.92 -17.21
CA ALA A 184 -9.89 -1.12 -18.40
C ALA A 184 -9.02 -1.88 -19.43
N GLN A 185 -7.97 -2.56 -18.97
CA GLN A 185 -7.10 -3.37 -19.83
C GLN A 185 -7.89 -4.51 -20.49
N SER A 186 -8.80 -5.13 -19.74
CA SER A 186 -9.62 -6.21 -20.26
C SER A 186 -10.57 -5.73 -21.36
N TYR A 187 -11.18 -4.56 -21.19
CA TYR A 187 -12.07 -3.94 -22.18
C TYR A 187 -11.30 -3.52 -23.45
N TRP A 188 -10.09 -2.96 -23.27
CA TRP A 188 -9.18 -2.70 -24.38
C TRP A 188 -8.91 -3.97 -25.18
N SER A 189 -8.51 -5.04 -24.50
CA SER A 189 -8.10 -6.30 -25.13
C SER A 189 -9.25 -6.90 -25.94
N VAL A 190 -10.48 -6.80 -25.43
CA VAL A 190 -11.68 -7.23 -26.15
C VAL A 190 -11.89 -6.39 -27.41
N ALA A 191 -11.82 -5.05 -27.32
CA ALA A 191 -11.96 -4.16 -28.47
C ALA A 191 -10.89 -4.40 -29.55
N GLU A 192 -9.65 -4.61 -29.13
CA GLU A 192 -8.52 -4.96 -30.00
C GLU A 192 -8.75 -6.30 -30.69
N SER A 193 -9.15 -7.33 -29.95
CA SER A 193 -9.43 -8.66 -30.50
C SER A 193 -10.56 -8.67 -31.54
N LYS A 194 -11.47 -7.70 -31.45
CA LYS A 194 -12.57 -7.50 -32.41
C LYS A 194 -12.22 -6.58 -33.57
N GLY A 195 -11.04 -5.96 -33.56
CA GLY A 195 -10.63 -5.00 -34.58
C GLY A 195 -11.51 -3.75 -34.60
N TRP A 196 -12.03 -3.32 -33.44
CA TRP A 196 -12.92 -2.16 -33.36
C TRP A 196 -12.18 -0.82 -33.43
N PHE A 197 -10.87 -0.82 -33.18
CA PHE A 197 -10.03 0.34 -33.42
C PHE A 197 -9.74 0.45 -34.93
N GLY A 198 -10.47 1.30 -35.65
CA GLY A 198 -10.22 1.61 -37.07
C GLY A 198 -8.93 2.44 -37.28
N GLU A 199 -8.70 2.92 -38.51
CA GLU A 199 -7.50 3.75 -38.86
C GLU A 199 -7.41 5.10 -38.11
N PHE A 200 -8.50 5.58 -37.50
CA PHE A 200 -8.58 6.95 -36.97
C PHE A 200 -8.24 7.10 -35.49
N ILE A 201 -8.03 6.01 -34.77
CA ILE A 201 -7.84 6.08 -33.33
C ILE A 201 -6.34 6.13 -32.99
N CYS A 202 -5.71 7.23 -33.40
CA CYS A 202 -4.26 7.43 -33.29
C CYS A 202 -3.81 7.87 -31.87
N CYS A 203 -4.76 8.11 -30.95
CA CYS A 203 -4.43 8.44 -29.57
C CYS A 203 -5.35 7.70 -28.60
N LEU A 204 -4.97 6.47 -28.25
CA LEU A 204 -5.56 5.77 -27.12
C LEU A 204 -4.49 5.63 -26.04
N LYS A 205 -4.76 6.23 -24.87
CA LYS A 205 -3.93 6.06 -23.67
C LYS A 205 -4.72 5.20 -22.69
N CYS A 206 -4.26 3.97 -22.47
CA CYS A 206 -4.71 3.18 -21.33
C CYS A 206 -4.02 3.77 -20.10
N LEU A 207 -4.73 4.60 -19.33
CA LEU A 207 -4.25 5.08 -18.04
C LEU A 207 -4.45 3.97 -17.00
N GLN A 208 -3.36 3.26 -16.68
CA GLN A 208 -3.29 2.47 -15.45
C GLN A 208 -3.11 3.46 -14.29
N PHE A 209 -4.11 3.53 -13.41
CA PHE A 209 -4.02 4.18 -12.10
C PHE A 209 -3.66 3.15 -11.03
#